data_AF-A0A3D0RR88-F1
#
_entry.id   AF-A0A3D0RR88-F1
#
_cell.length_a   1.000
_cell.length_b   1.000
_cell.length_c   1.000
_cell.angle_alpha   90.00
_cell.angle_beta   90.00
_cell.angle_gamma   90.00
#
_symmetry.space_group_name_H-M   'P 1'
#
loop_
_entity.id
_entity.type
_entity.pdbx_description
1 polymer ?
#
loop_
_entity_poly.entity_id
_entity_poly.type
_entity_poly.pdbx_seq_one_letter_code
_entity_poly.pdbx_strand_id
1 'polypeptide(L)'
;NGKWVRDHYWRQGRDRGYLTVKEGIEVSSNVVMSKIVLKAYGDDPAKFVKGIDRIGLRKKLTWDVPLNGIEGTSSIRFPDDKVNYWSKTTLPWMSFGYESKVPPIYMLMFYNGIANGGKMIKPFIAKTLLKDGKVVEEYKAEVVNEKMC
;
A
#
# COMPACT_ATOMS: atom_id res chain seq x y z
N ASN A 1 -10.73 4.05 26.83
CA ASN A 1 -9.40 4.59 26.44
C ASN A 1 -9.48 5.24 25.07
N GLY A 2 -9.89 6.52 25.03
CA GLY A 2 -10.10 7.29 23.79
C GLY A 2 -8.80 7.89 23.27
N LYS A 3 -8.20 7.27 22.25
CA LYS A 3 -7.12 7.90 21.48
C LYS A 3 -7.74 8.82 20.44
N TRP A 4 -7.16 10.01 20.28
CA TRP A 4 -7.58 10.99 19.29
C TRP A 4 -6.83 10.77 17.98
N VAL A 5 -7.56 10.75 16.87
CA VAL A 5 -7.00 10.96 15.53
C VAL A 5 -7.03 12.46 15.25
N ARG A 6 -5.92 13.00 14.75
CA ARG A 6 -5.76 14.44 14.48
C ARG A 6 -5.15 14.64 13.10
N ASP A 7 -5.61 15.68 12.41
CA ASP A 7 -5.01 16.13 11.17
C ASP A 7 -3.80 17.03 11.45
N HIS A 8 -2.92 17.22 10.47
CA HIS A 8 -1.66 17.98 10.64
C HIS A 8 -1.87 19.43 11.14
N TYR A 9 -3.02 20.05 10.85
CA TYR A 9 -3.35 21.43 11.22
C TYR A 9 -4.03 21.57 12.60
N TRP A 10 -4.18 20.48 13.37
CA TRP A 10 -4.94 20.49 14.62
C TRP A 10 -4.48 21.54 15.66
N ARG A 11 -3.19 21.91 15.66
CA ARG A 11 -2.63 22.93 16.56
C ARG A 11 -3.05 24.36 16.22
N GLN A 12 -3.55 24.59 15.01
CA GLN A 12 -3.94 25.92 14.53
C GLN A 12 -5.41 26.23 14.86
N GLY A 13 -6.16 25.29 15.47
CA GLY A 13 -7.57 25.47 15.80
C GLY A 13 -8.50 25.65 14.60
N ARG A 14 -8.02 25.38 13.38
CA ARG A 14 -8.82 25.53 12.15
C ARG A 14 -9.75 24.33 11.99
N ASP A 15 -11.03 24.52 12.28
CA ASP A 15 -12.07 23.58 11.89
C ASP A 15 -12.33 23.71 10.38
N ARG A 16 -12.31 22.59 9.66
CA ARG A 16 -12.61 22.53 8.23
C ARG A 16 -14.06 22.12 7.95
N GLY A 17 -14.85 21.91 8.99
CA GLY A 17 -16.23 21.46 8.88
C GLY A 17 -16.35 20.08 8.25
N TYR A 18 -17.43 19.87 7.50
CA TYR A 18 -17.66 18.62 6.77
C TYR A 18 -16.81 18.57 5.51
N LEU A 19 -16.08 17.46 5.35
CA LEU A 19 -15.30 17.17 4.16
C LEU A 19 -15.91 15.97 3.43
N THR A 20 -15.97 16.06 2.11
CA THR A 20 -16.18 14.91 1.24
C THR A 20 -14.97 13.98 1.27
N VAL A 21 -15.12 12.75 0.75
CA VAL A 21 -14.00 11.81 0.61
C VAL A 21 -12.90 12.40 -0.26
N LYS A 22 -13.26 13.07 -1.36
CA LYS A 22 -12.33 13.71 -2.29
C LYS A 22 -11.50 14.78 -1.60
N GLU A 23 -12.16 15.74 -0.94
CA GLU A 23 -11.46 16.81 -0.21
C GLU A 23 -10.57 16.23 0.89
N GLY A 24 -11.04 15.19 1.60
CA GLY A 24 -10.25 14.49 2.61
C GLY A 24 -8.95 13.90 2.07
N ILE A 25 -8.96 13.35 0.85
CA ILE A 25 -7.75 12.85 0.18
C ILE A 25 -6.86 14.03 -0.22
N GLU A 26 -7.41 15.07 -0.86
CA GLU A 26 -6.67 16.24 -1.34
C GLU A 26 -5.90 16.96 -0.22
N VAL A 27 -6.48 17.02 0.98
CA VAL A 27 -5.88 17.71 2.12
C VAL A 27 -5.13 16.79 3.07
N SER A 28 -5.04 15.50 2.72
CA SER A 28 -4.42 14.45 3.54
C SER A 28 -4.98 14.41 4.97
N SER A 29 -6.32 14.31 5.09
CA SER A 29 -7.02 14.25 6.37
C SER A 29 -7.01 12.83 6.96
N ASN A 30 -6.25 12.65 8.04
CA ASN A 30 -6.25 11.43 8.85
C ASN A 30 -7.64 11.11 9.41
N VAL A 31 -8.40 12.15 9.78
CA VAL A 31 -9.77 12.00 10.33
C VAL A 31 -10.71 11.43 9.27
N VAL A 32 -10.69 11.96 8.05
CA VAL A 32 -11.54 11.45 6.96
C VAL A 32 -11.14 10.02 6.61
N MET A 33 -9.85 9.72 6.44
CA MET A 33 -9.38 8.35 6.13
C MET A 33 -9.78 7.35 7.22
N SER A 34 -9.62 7.73 8.50
CA SER A 34 -10.02 6.91 9.64
C SER A 34 -11.52 6.62 9.66
N LYS A 35 -12.36 7.64 9.39
CA LYS A 35 -13.82 7.47 9.34
C LYS A 35 -14.24 6.53 8.22
N ILE A 36 -13.64 6.66 7.03
CA ILE A 36 -13.95 5.80 5.88
C ILE A 36 -13.58 4.36 6.17
N VAL A 37 -12.34 4.10 6.64
CA VAL A 37 -11.90 2.72 6.89
C VAL A 37 -12.71 2.04 7.99
N LEU A 38 -13.05 2.78 9.06
CA LEU A 38 -13.86 2.25 10.15
C LEU A 38 -15.28 1.96 9.70
N LYS A 39 -15.87 2.83 8.87
CA LYS A 39 -17.21 2.61 8.31
C LYS A 39 -17.24 1.38 7.40
N ALA A 40 -16.19 1.16 6.60
CA ALA A 40 -16.15 0.07 5.63
C ALA A 40 -15.72 -1.28 6.21
N TYR A 41 -14.82 -1.27 7.20
CA TYR A 41 -14.12 -2.47 7.67
C TYR A 41 -14.05 -2.57 9.21
N GLY A 42 -14.76 -1.73 9.96
CA GLY A 42 -14.72 -1.74 11.42
C GLY A 42 -15.18 -3.07 12.04
N ASP A 43 -16.20 -3.69 11.46
CA ASP A 43 -16.75 -4.98 11.92
C ASP A 43 -15.87 -6.17 11.53
N ASP A 44 -15.13 -6.05 10.41
CA ASP A 44 -14.21 -7.08 9.92
C ASP A 44 -12.94 -6.42 9.34
N PRO A 45 -11.96 -6.09 10.19
CA PRO A 45 -10.72 -5.45 9.76
C PRO A 45 -9.87 -6.33 8.83
N ALA A 46 -10.07 -7.65 8.83
CA ALA A 46 -9.34 -8.56 7.95
C ALA A 46 -9.69 -8.29 6.48
N LYS A 47 -10.90 -7.84 6.17
CA LYS A 47 -11.29 -7.44 4.80
C LYS A 47 -10.45 -6.29 4.24
N PHE A 48 -10.02 -5.35 5.09
CA PHE A 48 -9.13 -4.26 4.65
C PHE A 48 -7.80 -4.83 4.15
N VAL A 49 -7.17 -5.68 4.96
CA VAL A 49 -5.86 -6.26 4.63
C VAL A 49 -5.96 -7.23 3.45
N LYS A 50 -7.01 -8.06 3.40
CA LYS A 50 -7.31 -8.92 2.24
C LYS A 50 -7.58 -8.12 0.97
N GLY A 51 -8.11 -6.89 1.08
CA GLY A 51 -8.23 -5.96 -0.05
C GLY A 51 -6.86 -5.54 -0.59
N ILE A 52 -5.90 -5.25 0.29
CA ILE A 52 -4.52 -4.94 -0.08
C ILE A 52 -3.82 -6.17 -0.70
N ASP A 53 -4.08 -7.37 -0.16
CA ASP A 53 -3.59 -8.63 -0.75
C ASP A 53 -4.15 -8.84 -2.16
N ARG A 54 -5.44 -8.56 -2.36
CA ARG A 54 -6.10 -8.67 -3.67
C ARG A 54 -5.51 -7.68 -4.68
N ILE A 55 -5.16 -6.46 -4.26
CA ILE A 55 -4.44 -5.50 -5.11
C ILE A 55 -3.10 -6.09 -5.56
N GLY A 56 -2.45 -6.88 -4.71
CA GLY A 56 -1.16 -7.53 -4.98
C GLY A 56 0.02 -6.85 -4.29
N LEU A 57 -0.23 -5.87 -3.42
CA LEU A 57 0.83 -5.05 -2.79
C LEU A 57 1.68 -5.83 -1.77
N ARG A 58 1.18 -6.96 -1.26
CA ARG A 58 1.91 -7.87 -0.36
C ARG A 58 2.48 -9.11 -1.04
N LYS A 59 2.27 -9.27 -2.35
CA LYS A 59 2.86 -10.38 -3.10
C LYS A 59 4.37 -10.20 -3.13
N LYS A 60 5.12 -11.24 -2.75
CA LYS A 60 6.58 -11.23 -2.88
C LYS A 60 6.93 -11.16 -4.37
N LEU A 61 7.73 -10.16 -4.75
CA LEU A 61 8.31 -10.06 -6.09
C LEU A 61 9.56 -10.94 -6.19
N THR A 62 9.83 -11.46 -7.38
CA THR A 62 11.13 -12.02 -7.77
C THR A 62 11.88 -10.99 -8.61
N TRP A 63 13.20 -11.05 -8.76
CA TRP A 63 13.94 -10.04 -9.51
C TRP A 63 14.64 -10.63 -10.73
N ASP A 64 14.66 -9.86 -11.81
CA ASP A 64 15.35 -10.14 -13.07
C ASP A 64 16.88 -9.98 -12.95
N VAL A 65 17.34 -9.27 -11.92
CA VAL A 65 18.76 -9.10 -11.60
C VAL A 65 19.03 -9.50 -10.15
N PRO A 66 20.24 -10.00 -9.82
CA PRO A 66 20.65 -10.20 -8.44
C PRO A 66 20.61 -8.86 -7.69
N LEU A 67 19.90 -8.83 -6.57
CA LEU A 67 19.87 -7.68 -5.68
C LEU A 67 20.69 -7.97 -4.42
N ASN A 68 21.43 -6.96 -3.95
CA ASN A 68 22.10 -6.98 -2.66
C ASN A 68 21.29 -6.15 -1.66
N GLY A 69 20.95 -6.72 -0.50
CA GLY A 69 20.23 -6.03 0.58
C GLY A 69 19.07 -6.85 1.14
N ILE A 70 18.25 -6.22 1.99
CA ILE A 70 17.04 -6.84 2.53
C ILE A 70 15.97 -6.83 1.43
N GLU A 71 15.81 -7.97 0.76
CA GLU A 71 14.66 -8.22 -0.10
C GLU A 71 13.40 -8.30 0.78
N GLY A 72 12.64 -7.21 0.82
CA GLY A 72 11.41 -7.11 1.59
C GLY A 72 10.17 -7.20 0.70
N THR A 73 9.14 -7.89 1.18
CA THR A 73 7.76 -7.63 0.76
C THR A 73 7.14 -6.59 1.70
N SER A 74 6.01 -6.02 1.31
CA SER A 74 5.22 -5.15 2.18
C SER A 74 4.84 -5.88 3.47
N SER A 75 5.24 -5.31 4.60
CA SER A 75 4.83 -5.77 5.92
C SER A 75 3.66 -4.92 6.39
N ILE A 76 2.47 -5.51 6.38
CA ILE A 76 1.23 -4.85 6.77
C ILE A 76 0.59 -5.73 7.84
N ARG A 77 0.23 -5.14 8.97
CA ARG A 77 -0.35 -5.89 10.08
C ARG A 77 -1.65 -6.57 9.70
N PHE A 78 -1.87 -7.75 10.25
CA PHE A 78 -3.11 -8.49 10.12
C PHE A 78 -3.77 -8.67 11.50
N PRO A 79 -5.11 -8.72 11.62
CA PRO A 79 -5.78 -8.93 12.91
C PRO A 79 -5.37 -10.19 13.70
N ASP A 80 -4.86 -11.22 13.03
CA ASP A 80 -4.43 -12.50 13.61
C ASP A 80 -2.92 -12.56 13.90
N ASP A 81 -2.22 -11.42 13.82
CA ASP A 81 -0.81 -11.31 14.13
C ASP A 81 -0.55 -11.78 15.57
N LYS A 82 0.15 -12.93 15.69
CA LYS A 82 0.46 -13.57 16.97
C LYS A 82 1.52 -12.83 17.79
N VAL A 83 2.30 -11.97 17.14
CA VAL A 83 3.41 -11.24 17.76
C VAL A 83 2.94 -9.87 18.25
N ASN A 84 2.07 -9.20 17.50
CA ASN A 84 1.60 -7.86 17.82
C ASN A 84 0.10 -7.83 18.09
N TYR A 85 -0.30 -7.44 19.30
CA TYR A 85 -1.70 -7.30 19.69
C TYR A 85 -2.47 -6.31 18.78
N TRP A 86 -3.58 -6.76 18.19
CA TRP A 86 -4.46 -5.91 17.38
C TRP A 86 -5.35 -5.04 18.26
N SER A 87 -5.14 -3.73 18.23
CA SER A 87 -5.91 -2.78 19.02
C SER A 87 -7.05 -2.15 18.21
N LYS A 88 -8.05 -1.57 18.89
CA LYS A 88 -9.11 -0.78 18.23
C LYS A 88 -8.58 0.41 17.43
N THR A 89 -7.34 0.85 17.69
CA THR A 89 -6.70 1.95 16.96
C THR A 89 -5.90 1.50 15.76
N THR A 90 -5.63 0.21 15.63
CA THR A 90 -4.76 -0.34 14.57
C THR A 90 -5.37 -0.10 13.18
N LEU A 91 -6.64 -0.44 12.95
CA LEU A 91 -7.29 -0.23 11.65
C LEU A 91 -7.31 1.25 11.21
N PRO A 92 -7.75 2.22 12.04
CA PRO A 92 -7.66 3.65 11.70
C PRO A 92 -6.24 4.08 11.35
N TRP A 93 -5.24 3.68 12.14
CA TRP A 93 -3.85 4.08 11.95
C TRP A 93 -3.26 3.54 10.64
N MET A 94 -3.66 2.32 10.25
CA MET A 94 -3.30 1.75 8.95
C MET A 94 -3.83 2.55 7.76
N SER A 95 -5.00 3.20 7.89
CA SER A 95 -5.58 3.96 6.76
C SER A 95 -4.77 5.17 6.33
N PHE A 96 -3.86 5.66 7.18
CA PHE A 96 -2.96 6.77 6.88
C PHE A 96 -1.47 6.37 7.02
N GLY A 97 -1.17 5.07 6.88
CA GLY A 97 0.19 4.57 6.65
C GLY A 97 0.96 4.10 7.89
N TYR A 98 0.42 4.26 9.10
CA TYR A 98 1.02 3.65 10.29
C TYR A 98 0.78 2.14 10.30
N GLU A 99 1.50 1.39 11.14
CA GLU A 99 1.32 -0.07 11.28
C GLU A 99 1.57 -0.83 9.96
N SER A 100 2.30 -0.20 9.03
CA SER A 100 2.68 -0.74 7.73
C SER A 100 4.10 -0.32 7.34
N LYS A 101 4.80 -1.16 6.59
CA LYS A 101 6.09 -0.89 5.96
C LYS A 101 6.03 -1.38 4.53
N VAL A 102 6.07 -0.45 3.57
CA VAL A 102 6.02 -0.77 2.14
C VAL A 102 7.34 -0.33 1.51
N PRO A 103 8.08 -1.24 0.84
CA PRO A 103 9.29 -0.83 0.12
C PRO A 103 8.97 0.21 -0.96
N PRO A 104 9.81 1.23 -1.18
CA PRO A 104 9.53 2.28 -2.16
C PRO A 104 9.20 1.75 -3.57
N ILE A 105 9.86 0.67 -4.00
CA ILE A 105 9.60 0.05 -5.31
C ILE A 105 8.19 -0.57 -5.42
N TYR A 106 7.62 -1.04 -4.31
CA TYR A 106 6.23 -1.53 -4.26
C TYR A 106 5.23 -0.36 -4.30
N MET A 107 5.57 0.79 -3.70
CA MET A 107 4.76 2.01 -3.86
C MET A 107 4.74 2.48 -5.31
N LEU A 108 5.90 2.46 -5.99
CA LEU A 108 5.97 2.78 -7.42
C LEU A 108 5.15 1.82 -8.27
N MET A 109 5.24 0.51 -7.99
CA MET A 109 4.42 -0.52 -8.63
C MET A 109 2.92 -0.23 -8.47
N PHE A 110 2.47 0.12 -7.27
CA PHE A 110 1.08 0.46 -6.98
C PHE A 110 0.60 1.67 -7.80
N TYR A 111 1.34 2.79 -7.77
CA TYR A 111 0.97 3.98 -8.54
C TYR A 111 1.07 3.76 -10.05
N ASN A 112 2.02 2.95 -10.52
CA ASN A 112 2.09 2.55 -11.91
C ASN A 112 0.85 1.76 -12.34
N GLY A 113 0.36 0.84 -11.49
CA GLY A 113 -0.88 0.12 -11.77
C GLY A 113 -2.10 1.04 -11.90
N ILE A 114 -2.19 2.08 -11.05
CA ILE A 114 -3.23 3.12 -11.18
C ILE A 114 -3.10 3.86 -12.51
N ALA A 115 -1.89 4.29 -12.87
CA ALA A 115 -1.64 4.98 -14.13
C ALA A 115 -1.88 4.09 -15.36
N ASN A 116 -1.68 2.78 -15.22
CA ASN A 116 -1.86 1.77 -16.25
C ASN A 116 -3.28 1.15 -16.23
N GLY A 117 -4.30 1.96 -15.95
CA GLY A 117 -5.70 1.55 -16.03
C GLY A 117 -6.10 0.42 -15.06
N GLY A 118 -5.39 0.26 -13.94
CA GLY A 118 -5.60 -0.80 -12.97
C GLY A 118 -4.80 -2.08 -13.25
N LYS A 119 -4.03 -2.15 -14.34
CA LYS A 119 -3.15 -3.29 -14.65
C LYS A 119 -1.78 -3.09 -14.01
N MET A 120 -1.54 -3.76 -12.90
CA MET A 120 -0.29 -3.66 -12.15
C MET A 120 0.74 -4.64 -12.70
N ILE A 121 1.86 -4.10 -13.19
CA ILE A 121 2.99 -4.90 -13.67
C ILE A 121 4.10 -4.96 -12.62
N LYS A 122 4.85 -6.03 -12.67
CA LYS A 122 6.05 -6.23 -11.86
C LYS A 122 7.13 -5.26 -12.33
N PRO A 123 7.81 -4.53 -11.42
CA PRO A 123 8.97 -3.75 -11.79
C PRO A 123 10.10 -4.68 -12.24
N PHE A 124 10.78 -4.33 -13.34
CA PHE A 124 11.94 -5.03 -13.86
C PHE A 124 13.00 -4.01 -14.28
N ILE A 125 14.28 -4.37 -14.17
CA ILE A 125 15.41 -3.44 -14.32
C ILE A 125 16.12 -3.68 -15.65
N ALA A 126 16.49 -4.92 -15.93
CA ALA A 126 17.13 -5.35 -17.16
C ALA A 126 16.08 -5.52 -18.25
N LYS A 127 16.42 -5.07 -19.46
CA LYS A 127 15.64 -5.36 -20.68
C LYS A 127 16.14 -6.61 -21.38
N THR A 128 17.46 -6.83 -21.34
CA THR A 128 18.12 -7.90 -22.10
C THR A 128 19.37 -8.34 -21.36
N LEU A 129 19.60 -9.65 -21.31
CA LEU A 129 20.87 -10.25 -20.88
C LEU A 129 21.72 -10.56 -22.11
N LEU A 130 22.95 -10.05 -22.13
CA LEU A 130 23.91 -10.27 -23.21
C LEU A 130 25.05 -11.17 -22.75
N LYS A 131 25.50 -12.07 -23.63
CA LYS A 131 26.74 -12.84 -23.48
C LYS A 131 27.49 -12.83 -24.79
N ASP A 132 28.75 -12.40 -24.77
CA ASP A 132 29.61 -12.31 -25.96
C ASP A 132 28.97 -11.52 -27.12
N GLY A 133 28.28 -10.42 -26.79
CA GLY A 133 27.60 -9.55 -27.76
C GLY A 133 26.29 -10.12 -28.32
N LYS A 134 25.85 -11.31 -27.87
CA LYS A 134 24.60 -11.95 -28.30
C LYS A 134 23.54 -11.89 -27.20
N VAL A 135 22.28 -11.73 -27.61
CA VAL A 135 21.13 -11.80 -26.72
C VAL A 135 20.93 -13.22 -26.21
N VAL A 136 20.96 -13.37 -24.89
CA VAL A 136 20.69 -14.65 -24.19
C VAL A 136 19.27 -14.68 -23.66
N GLU A 137 18.78 -13.57 -23.13
CA GLU A 137 17.43 -13.46 -22.57
C GLU A 137 16.88 -12.05 -22.80
N GLU A 138 15.58 -11.95 -23.09
CA GLU A 138 14.84 -10.69 -23.11
C GLU A 138 13.77 -10.70 -22.01
N TYR A 139 13.81 -9.69 -21.15
CA TYR A 139 12.83 -9.53 -20.09
C TYR A 139 11.65 -8.69 -20.59
N LYS A 140 10.44 -9.17 -20.29
CA LYS A 140 9.18 -8.49 -20.62
C LYS A 140 8.42 -8.18 -19.34
N ALA A 141 7.56 -7.17 -19.41
CA ALA A 141 6.69 -6.82 -18.31
C ALA A 141 5.79 -8.01 -17.91
N GLU A 142 5.92 -8.45 -16.66
CA GLU A 142 5.08 -9.49 -16.08
C GLU A 142 3.92 -8.85 -15.32
N VAL A 143 2.72 -9.40 -15.43
CA VAL A 143 1.54 -8.84 -14.78
C VAL A 143 1.37 -9.42 -13.38
N VAL A 144 1.39 -8.55 -12.36
CA VAL A 144 1.15 -8.94 -10.96
C VAL A 144 -0.35 -9.02 -10.67
N ASN A 145 -1.12 -8.11 -11.28
CA ASN A 145 -2.57 -8.06 -11.19
C ASN A 145 -3.16 -7.41 -12.46
N GLU A 146 -4.06 -8.12 -13.14
CA GLU A 146 -4.73 -7.60 -14.34
C GLU A 146 -5.71 -6.45 -14.03
N LYS A 147 -6.28 -6.42 -12.81
CA LYS A 147 -7.25 -5.41 -12.41
C LYS A 147 -7.25 -5.18 -10.89
N MET A 148 -6.68 -4.05 -10.46
CA MET A 148 -6.61 -3.65 -9.05
C MET A 148 -7.97 -3.28 -8.45
N CYS A 149 -8.89 -2.78 -9.28
CA CYS A 149 -10.20 -2.23 -8.89
C CYS A 149 -11.28 -2.63 -9.89
#